data_AF-A0A661ZBL0-F1
#
_entry.id   AF-A0A661ZBL0-F1
#
_cell.length_a   1.000
_cell.length_b   1.000
_cell.length_c   1.000
_cell.angle_alpha   90.00
_cell.angle_beta   90.00
_cell.angle_gamma   90.00
#
_symmetry.space_group_name_H-M   'P 1'
#
loop_
_entity.id
_entity.type
_entity.pdbx_description
1 polymer ?
#
loop_
_entity_poly.entity_id
_entity_poly.type
_entity_poly.pdbx_seq_one_letter_code
_entity_poly.pdbx_strand_id
1 'polypeptide(L)'
;MKDRYLCPNCKKIINIDEDIILTGKNNKGEKGLILLHTELGNYSSKISDDCFCKEGEMIELFCPLCTESLNYEFKISYANLIKVEAGKQKNIIFSRKYGEKRTFKVEGKKITTYGEHALKYTDPEWFL
;
A
#
# COMPACT_ATOMS: atom_id res chain seq x y z
N MET A 1 -14.36 -4.26 -15.63
CA MET A 1 -14.70 -3.59 -14.35
C MET A 1 -13.41 -3.01 -13.79
N LYS A 2 -13.35 -1.71 -13.48
CA LYS A 2 -12.18 -1.09 -12.86
C LYS A 2 -11.93 -1.72 -11.48
N ASP A 3 -10.67 -1.94 -11.14
CA ASP A 3 -10.25 -2.45 -9.85
C ASP A 3 -10.66 -1.48 -8.73
N ARG A 4 -11.13 -2.03 -7.61
CA ARG A 4 -11.53 -1.23 -6.44
C ARG A 4 -10.60 -1.52 -5.27
N TYR A 5 -10.00 -0.49 -4.72
CA TYR A 5 -9.17 -0.54 -3.52
C TYR A 5 -9.95 0.02 -2.35
N LEU A 6 -10.05 -0.76 -1.28
CA LEU A 6 -10.80 -0.44 -0.08
C LEU A 6 -9.86 -0.33 1.11
N CYS A 7 -10.20 0.60 2.01
CA CYS A 7 -9.58 0.66 3.32
C CYS A 7 -9.94 -0.59 4.15
N PRO A 8 -8.98 -1.27 4.81
CA PRO A 8 -9.26 -2.42 5.66
C PRO A 8 -10.09 -2.05 6.89
N ASN A 9 -10.03 -0.82 7.37
CA ASN A 9 -10.72 -0.36 8.58
C ASN A 9 -12.17 0.05 8.29
N CYS A 10 -12.40 1.00 7.39
CA CYS A 10 -13.75 1.53 7.11
C CYS A 10 -14.45 0.91 5.88
N LYS A 11 -13.77 0.04 5.13
CA LYS A 11 -14.27 -0.64 3.92
C LYS A 11 -14.75 0.28 2.78
N LYS A 12 -14.51 1.59 2.85
CA LYS A 12 -14.79 2.53 1.78
C LYS A 12 -13.76 2.41 0.65
N ILE A 13 -14.19 2.68 -0.58
CA ILE A 13 -13.33 2.76 -1.76
C ILE A 13 -12.45 4.00 -1.65
N ILE A 14 -11.15 3.85 -1.91
CA ILE A 14 -10.14 4.92 -1.79
C ILE A 14 -9.33 5.13 -3.08
N ASN A 15 -9.75 4.56 -4.21
CA ASN A 15 -9.16 4.85 -5.52
C ASN A 15 -10.18 5.54 -6.44
N ILE A 16 -9.67 6.39 -7.31
CA ILE A 16 -10.39 7.02 -8.41
C ILE A 16 -9.56 6.78 -9.67
N ASP A 17 -10.19 6.28 -10.72
CA ASP A 17 -9.52 5.87 -11.95
C ASP A 17 -8.33 4.94 -11.68
N GLU A 18 -7.12 5.40 -12.01
CA GLU A 18 -5.88 4.63 -11.91
C GLU A 18 -5.10 4.92 -10.63
N ASP A 19 -5.56 5.87 -9.81
CA ASP A 19 -4.84 6.34 -8.63
C ASP A 19 -5.54 5.90 -7.32
N ILE A 20 -4.82 5.19 -6.47
CA ILE A 20 -5.14 4.93 -5.07
C ILE A 20 -4.72 6.15 -4.26
N ILE A 21 -5.66 6.74 -3.51
CA ILE A 21 -5.45 7.97 -2.76
C ILE A 21 -5.24 7.64 -1.29
N LEU A 22 -4.11 8.08 -0.73
CA LEU A 22 -3.70 7.85 0.65
C LEU A 22 -3.27 9.17 1.30
N THR A 23 -3.33 9.24 2.62
CA THR A 23 -2.64 10.27 3.38
C THR A 23 -1.33 9.69 3.89
N GLY A 24 -0.20 10.34 3.54
CA GLY A 24 1.12 10.01 4.06
C GLY A 24 1.55 10.96 5.16
N LYS A 25 2.34 10.48 6.11
CA LYS A 25 3.03 11.28 7.11
C LYS A 25 4.48 10.82 7.24
N ASN A 26 5.43 11.74 7.11
CA ASN A 26 6.85 11.41 7.25
C ASN A 26 7.31 11.41 8.72
N ASN A 27 8.58 11.11 8.94
CA ASN A 27 9.23 11.09 10.26
C ASN A 27 9.25 12.47 10.96
N LYS A 28 9.16 13.57 10.22
CA LYS A 28 9.05 14.94 10.75
C LYS A 28 7.62 15.33 11.13
N GLY A 29 6.65 14.48 10.81
CA GLY A 29 5.23 14.73 11.04
C GLY A 29 4.54 15.56 9.96
N GLU A 30 5.23 15.90 8.88
CA GLU A 30 4.65 16.56 7.71
C GLU A 30 3.70 15.58 7.02
N LYS A 31 2.52 16.07 6.61
CA LYS A 31 1.46 15.27 6.01
C LYS A 31 1.22 15.71 4.57
N GLY A 32 0.88 14.74 3.73
CA GLY A 32 0.50 15.02 2.34
C GLY A 32 -0.35 13.92 1.74
N LEU A 33 -0.83 14.18 0.53
CA LEU A 33 -1.50 13.17 -0.28
C LEU A 33 -0.47 12.34 -1.04
N ILE A 34 -0.71 11.03 -1.06
CA ILE A 34 0.07 10.08 -1.85
C ILE A 34 -0.89 9.39 -2.81
N LEU A 35 -0.57 9.45 -4.09
CA LEU A 35 -1.24 8.72 -5.16
C LEU A 35 -0.35 7.55 -5.57
N LEU A 36 -0.89 6.34 -5.53
CA LEU A 36 -0.23 5.12 -6.02
C LEU A 36 -1.01 4.56 -7.20
N HIS A 37 -0.32 4.08 -8.22
CA HIS A 37 -1.00 3.44 -9.32
C HIS A 37 -1.73 2.14 -8.89
N THR A 38 -2.92 1.90 -9.47
CA THR A 38 -3.77 0.73 -9.15
C THR A 38 -3.24 -0.57 -9.74
N GLU A 39 -2.48 -0.53 -10.83
CA GLU A 39 -1.85 -1.71 -11.42
C GLU A 39 -0.72 -2.24 -10.54
N LEU A 40 -0.82 -3.49 -10.09
CA LEU A 40 0.21 -4.13 -9.27
C LEU A 40 1.50 -4.33 -10.07
N GLY A 41 2.62 -3.84 -9.53
CA GLY A 41 3.91 -3.84 -10.22
C GLY A 41 4.22 -2.52 -10.92
N ASN A 42 3.23 -1.63 -11.06
CA ASN A 42 3.44 -0.24 -11.42
C ASN A 42 3.69 0.57 -10.15
N TYR A 43 4.92 1.08 -10.01
CA TYR A 43 5.36 1.84 -8.83
C TYR A 43 5.40 3.35 -9.08
N SER A 44 4.71 3.83 -10.12
CA SER A 44 4.50 5.26 -10.27
C SER A 44 3.70 5.78 -9.08
N SER A 45 4.20 6.87 -8.50
CA SER A 45 3.56 7.53 -7.38
C SER A 45 3.69 9.04 -7.52
N LYS A 46 2.71 9.75 -6.96
CA LYS A 46 2.74 11.21 -6.86
C LYS A 46 2.55 11.55 -5.39
N ILE A 47 3.31 12.53 -4.90
CA ILE A 47 3.21 13.01 -3.53
C ILE A 47 2.96 14.51 -3.61
N SER A 48 2.05 15.04 -2.80
CA SER A 48 1.83 16.48 -2.71
C SER A 48 3.09 17.20 -2.21
N ASP A 49 3.38 18.37 -2.75
CA ASP A 49 4.60 19.15 -2.45
C ASP A 49 4.82 19.42 -0.95
N ASP A 50 3.76 19.43 -0.15
CA ASP A 50 3.81 19.63 1.31
C ASP A 50 4.44 18.45 2.08
N CYS A 51 4.67 17.30 1.44
CA CYS A 51 5.24 16.11 2.07
C CYS A 51 6.57 15.74 1.41
N PHE A 52 7.67 16.21 2.01
CA PHE A 52 9.00 15.82 1.58
C PHE A 52 9.36 14.45 2.14
N CYS A 53 9.60 13.49 1.25
CA CYS A 53 10.10 12.16 1.62
C CYS A 53 11.41 11.88 0.88
N LYS A 54 12.44 11.49 1.61
CA LYS A 54 13.71 11.02 1.01
C LYS A 54 13.64 9.52 0.76
N GLU A 55 14.34 9.07 -0.28
CA GLU A 55 14.43 7.65 -0.58
C GLU A 55 14.96 6.88 0.64
N GLY A 56 14.27 5.79 0.98
CA GLY A 56 14.55 4.96 2.14
C GLY A 56 13.87 5.38 3.44
N GLU A 57 13.16 6.51 3.49
CA GLU A 57 12.40 6.89 4.68
C GLU A 57 11.11 6.08 4.82
N MET A 58 10.72 5.83 6.07
CA MET A 58 9.45 5.19 6.41
C MET A 58 8.34 6.23 6.43
N ILE A 59 7.26 5.94 5.69
CA ILE A 59 6.06 6.78 5.67
C ILE A 59 4.94 6.08 6.45
N GLU A 60 4.28 6.79 7.35
CA GLU A 60 3.02 6.33 7.93
C GLU A 60 1.89 6.58 6.91
N LEU A 61 1.11 5.54 6.61
CA LEU A 61 0.03 5.62 5.63
C LEU A 61 -1.32 5.52 6.33
N PHE A 62 -2.23 6.39 5.95
CA PHE A 62 -3.56 6.50 6.54
C PHE A 62 -4.63 6.54 5.47
N CYS A 63 -5.83 6.08 5.83
CA CYS A 63 -7.00 6.20 4.99
C CYS A 63 -7.44 7.67 4.89
N PRO A 64 -7.66 8.23 3.69
CA PRO A 64 -8.08 9.63 3.55
C PRO A 64 -9.51 9.88 4.04
N LEU A 65 -10.32 8.83 4.22
CA LEU A 65 -11.74 8.95 4.59
C LEU A 65 -12.02 8.72 6.07
N CYS A 66 -11.29 7.82 6.73
CA CYS A 66 -11.49 7.51 8.15
C CYS A 66 -10.28 7.83 9.03
N THR A 67 -9.18 8.29 8.44
CA THR A 67 -7.92 8.66 9.13
C THR A 67 -7.21 7.53 9.88
N GLU A 68 -7.81 6.34 9.93
CA GLU A 68 -7.18 5.15 10.50
C GLU A 68 -5.90 4.76 9.76
N SER A 69 -4.96 4.24 10.55
CA SER A 69 -3.69 3.71 10.06
C SER A 69 -3.92 2.53 9.11
N LEU A 70 -3.24 2.56 7.97
CA LEU A 70 -3.16 1.45 7.03
C LEU A 70 -1.91 0.59 7.25
N ASN A 71 -1.08 0.97 8.23
CA ASN A 71 0.12 0.25 8.59
C ASN A 71 -0.25 -1.15 9.10
N TYR A 72 0.54 -2.13 8.69
CA TYR A 72 0.34 -3.52 9.05
C TYR A 72 0.92 -3.78 10.45
N GLU A 73 0.05 -4.04 11.43
CA GLU A 73 0.41 -4.12 12.86
C GLU A 73 1.53 -5.13 13.16
N PHE A 74 1.56 -6.26 12.44
CA PHE A 74 2.52 -7.34 12.68
C PHE A 74 3.90 -7.08 12.07
N LYS A 75 4.03 -6.15 11.12
CA LYS A 75 5.31 -5.80 10.50
C LYS A 75 5.35 -4.31 10.17
N ILE A 76 6.10 -3.59 11.00
CA ILE A 76 6.25 -2.12 10.98
C ILE A 76 6.55 -1.58 9.57
N SER A 77 7.21 -2.34 8.69
CA SER A 77 7.57 -1.85 7.35
C SER A 77 6.48 -1.90 6.28
N TYR A 78 5.30 -2.47 6.55
CA TYR A 78 4.27 -2.68 5.52
C TYR A 78 2.95 -1.97 5.82
N ALA A 79 2.16 -1.75 4.77
CA ALA A 79 0.77 -1.31 4.83
C ALA A 79 -0.13 -2.30 4.09
N ASN A 80 -1.43 -2.30 4.40
CA ASN A 80 -2.40 -3.21 3.79
C ASN A 80 -3.63 -2.47 3.21
N LEU A 81 -4.09 -2.94 2.06
CA LEU A 81 -5.32 -2.54 1.39
C LEU A 81 -6.11 -3.76 0.93
N ILE A 82 -7.41 -3.60 0.72
CA ILE A 82 -8.24 -4.66 0.15
C ILE A 82 -8.52 -4.34 -1.32
N LYS A 83 -8.04 -5.19 -2.24
CA LYS A 83 -8.42 -5.12 -3.65
C LYS A 83 -9.66 -5.99 -3.90
N VAL A 84 -10.68 -5.42 -4.55
CA VAL A 84 -11.85 -6.15 -5.04
C VAL A 84 -11.77 -6.24 -6.55
N GLU A 85 -11.56 -7.45 -7.05
CA GLU A 85 -11.43 -7.77 -8.47
C GLU A 85 -12.40 -8.91 -8.81
N ALA A 86 -13.28 -8.70 -9.79
CA ALA A 86 -14.35 -9.64 -10.17
C ALA A 86 -15.18 -10.16 -8.96
N GLY A 87 -15.45 -9.28 -7.98
CA GLY A 87 -16.22 -9.61 -6.77
C GLY A 87 -15.43 -10.34 -5.68
N LYS A 88 -14.17 -10.71 -5.93
CA LYS A 88 -13.31 -11.38 -4.95
C LYS A 88 -12.41 -10.38 -4.23
N GLN A 89 -12.32 -10.51 -2.91
CA GLN A 89 -11.43 -9.70 -2.06
C GLN A 89 -10.04 -10.34 -1.97
N LYS A 90 -9.02 -9.50 -2.03
CA LYS A 90 -7.60 -9.86 -1.99
C LYS A 90 -6.88 -8.85 -1.12
N ASN A 91 -5.97 -9.29 -0.25
CA ASN A 91 -5.16 -8.35 0.53
C ASN A 91 -3.94 -7.94 -0.29
N ILE A 92 -3.69 -6.64 -0.35
CA ILE A 92 -2.54 -6.04 -0.99
C ILE A 92 -1.66 -5.45 0.09
N ILE A 93 -0.53 -6.11 0.34
CA ILE A 93 0.46 -5.72 1.33
C ILE A 93 1.64 -5.10 0.59
N PHE A 94 2.05 -3.89 0.93
CA PHE A 94 3.13 -3.19 0.22
C PHE A 94 4.02 -2.42 1.17
N SER A 95 5.26 -2.17 0.74
CA SER A 95 6.23 -1.47 1.58
C SER A 95 5.81 -0.02 1.80
N ARG A 96 6.02 0.44 3.03
CA ARG A 96 5.90 1.84 3.44
C ARG A 96 7.19 2.64 3.26
N LYS A 97 8.28 1.96 2.90
CA LYS A 97 9.58 2.58 2.69
C LYS A 97 9.60 3.25 1.31
N TYR A 98 9.79 4.56 1.28
CA TYR A 98 9.82 5.31 0.03
C TYR A 98 10.96 4.81 -0.88
N GLY A 99 10.65 4.54 -2.15
CA GLY A 99 11.56 3.92 -3.12
C GLY A 99 11.58 2.38 -3.09
N GLU A 100 11.06 1.73 -2.04
CA GLU A 100 11.05 0.25 -1.99
C GLU A 100 9.88 -0.34 -2.79
N LYS A 101 10.21 -0.80 -4.00
CA LYS A 101 9.28 -1.49 -4.90
C LYS A 101 9.03 -2.94 -4.49
N ARG A 102 8.13 -3.14 -3.52
CA ARG A 102 7.72 -4.47 -3.05
C ARG A 102 6.23 -4.49 -2.72
N THR A 103 5.51 -5.41 -3.37
CA THR A 103 4.07 -5.60 -3.18
C THR A 103 3.72 -7.08 -3.19
N PHE A 104 2.85 -7.49 -2.29
CA PHE A 104 2.34 -8.85 -2.16
C PHE A 104 0.81 -8.82 -2.32
N LYS A 105 0.31 -9.68 -3.20
CA LYS A 105 -1.12 -9.97 -3.34
C LYS A 105 -1.41 -11.31 -2.69
N VAL A 106 -2.24 -11.31 -1.66
CA VAL A 106 -2.60 -12.50 -0.88
C VAL A 106 -4.04 -12.91 -1.21
N GLU A 107 -4.20 -14.13 -1.72
CA GLU A 107 -5.46 -14.76 -2.09
C GLU A 107 -5.57 -16.13 -1.36
N GLY A 108 -6.10 -16.12 -0.14
CA GLY A 108 -6.08 -17.31 0.72
C GLY A 108 -4.64 -17.73 1.03
N LYS A 109 -4.24 -18.93 0.60
CA LYS A 109 -2.86 -19.44 0.74
C LYS A 109 -1.92 -19.04 -0.41
N LYS A 110 -2.45 -18.47 -1.50
CA LYS A 110 -1.66 -18.09 -2.66
C LYS A 110 -1.12 -16.67 -2.48
N ILE A 111 0.20 -16.53 -2.58
CA ILE A 111 0.88 -15.24 -2.54
C ILE A 111 1.48 -14.99 -3.93
N THR A 112 1.21 -13.81 -4.49
CA THR A 112 1.85 -13.33 -5.72
C THR A 112 2.63 -12.08 -5.39
N THR A 113 3.91 -12.04 -5.76
CA THR A 113 4.80 -10.92 -5.43
C THR A 113 5.12 -10.09 -6.67
N TYR A 114 5.24 -8.78 -6.47
CA TYR A 114 5.55 -7.79 -7.50
C TYR A 114 6.71 -6.90 -7.03
N GLY A 115 7.48 -6.39 -7.99
CA GLY A 115 8.57 -5.43 -7.79
C GLY A 115 9.96 -6.05 -7.69
N GLU A 116 10.99 -5.28 -8.02
CA GLU A 116 12.39 -5.74 -8.04
C GLU A 116 12.93 -6.11 -6.65
N HIS A 117 12.39 -5.49 -5.60
CA HIS A 117 12.76 -5.79 -4.22
C HIS A 117 12.01 -7.02 -3.65
N ALA A 118 11.16 -7.67 -4.44
CA ALA A 118 10.45 -8.90 -4.07
C ALA A 118 11.37 -10.10 -3.85
N LEU A 119 12.46 -10.19 -4.62
CA LEU A 119 13.27 -11.41 -4.77
C LEU A 119 14.30 -11.64 -3.66
N LYS A 120 14.36 -10.78 -2.64
CA LYS A 120 15.40 -10.88 -1.60
C LYS A 120 15.10 -11.86 -0.45
N TYR A 121 13.87 -12.35 -0.29
CA TYR A 121 13.55 -13.34 0.74
C TYR A 121 12.41 -14.26 0.27
N THR A 122 12.75 -15.43 -0.27
CA THR A 122 11.87 -16.60 -0.31
C THR A 122 11.90 -17.24 1.08
N ASP A 123 11.18 -16.67 2.04
CA ASP A 123 10.88 -17.40 3.28
C ASP A 123 9.36 -17.47 3.50
N PRO A 124 8.75 -18.65 3.34
CA PRO A 124 7.31 -18.86 3.54
C PRO A 124 6.87 -18.76 5.00
N GLU A 125 7.78 -18.75 5.97
CA GLU A 125 7.47 -18.78 7.41
C GLU A 125 6.85 -17.48 7.96
N TRP A 126 6.68 -16.45 7.11
CA TRP A 126 6.18 -15.12 7.49
C TRP A 126 4.67 -15.00 7.69
N PHE A 127 3.92 -16.09 7.59
CA PHE A 127 2.45 -16.08 7.54
C PHE A 127 1.77 -17.03 8.54
N LEU A 128 2.53 -17.61 9.48
CA LEU A 128 2.01 -18.37 10.63
C LEU A 128 1.95 -17.49 11.88
#